data_AF-A0A432ERE2-F1
#
_entry.id   AF-A0A432ERE2-F1
#
_cell.length_a   1.000
_cell.length_b   1.000
_cell.length_c   1.000
_cell.angle_alpha   90.00
_cell.angle_beta   90.00
_cell.angle_gamma   90.00
#
_symmetry.space_group_name_H-M   'P 1'
#
loop_
_entity.id
_entity.type
_entity.pdbx_description
1 polymer ?
#
loop_
_entity_poly.entity_id
_entity_poly.type
_entity_poly.pdbx_seq_one_letter_code
_entity_poly.pdbx_strand_id
1 'polypeptide(L)'
;MFIADTPDAFRALFADKLQHMLEATSETGGVGAFILVLANSMQDAELRQRLEKPLNEAFHQLCRDIPEALPDDASVFLALRQTGLDAFSTWESREARCWRLNLNPLRALRPARAAGKAFTCLHKPFDEQAFHFDKPFLEPEVLWRGHIEQDLSLKVLYNKFPFAPFHLL
;
A
#
# COMPACT_ATOMS: atom_id res chain seq x y z
N MET A 1 14.55 7.14 15.95
CA MET A 1 14.23 6.24 14.83
C MET A 1 14.36 7.06 13.55
N PHE A 2 14.91 6.54 12.45
CA PHE A 2 15.38 7.43 11.36
C PHE A 2 14.24 8.12 10.58
N ILE A 3 13.02 7.56 10.63
CA ILE A 3 11.83 8.13 9.97
C ILE A 3 11.14 9.19 10.84
N ALA A 4 11.07 8.98 12.16
CA ALA A 4 10.48 9.91 13.13
C ALA A 4 11.08 9.70 14.52
N ASP A 5 10.98 10.70 15.39
CA ASP A 5 11.63 10.68 16.71
C ASP A 5 10.94 9.73 17.69
N THR A 6 9.63 9.55 17.59
CA THR A 6 8.83 8.67 18.46
C THR A 6 7.91 7.75 17.65
N PRO A 7 7.44 6.64 18.25
CA PRO A 7 6.44 5.78 17.63
C PRO A 7 5.14 6.52 17.26
N ASP A 8 4.68 7.44 18.11
CA ASP A 8 3.45 8.19 17.86
C ASP A 8 3.61 9.21 16.75
N ALA A 9 4.76 9.90 16.70
CA ALA A 9 5.10 10.78 15.57
C ALA A 9 5.15 10.00 14.25
N PHE A 10 5.65 8.76 14.28
CA PHE A 10 5.64 7.90 13.10
C PHE A 10 4.24 7.45 12.69
N ARG A 11 3.38 7.03 13.64
CA ARG A 11 1.99 6.66 13.34
C ARG A 11 1.22 7.84 12.74
N ALA A 12 1.41 9.04 13.31
CA ALA A 12 0.84 10.27 12.78
C ALA A 12 1.33 10.54 11.35
N LEU A 13 2.65 10.56 11.13
CA LEU A 13 3.24 10.73 9.79
C LEU A 13 2.73 9.69 8.78
N PHE A 14 2.69 8.42 9.19
CA PHE A 14 2.21 7.32 8.37
C PHE A 14 0.74 7.51 7.97
N ALA A 15 -0.12 7.91 8.89
CA ALA A 15 -1.53 8.16 8.60
C ALA A 15 -1.74 9.43 7.76
N ASP A 16 -1.02 10.51 8.08
CA ASP A 16 -1.08 11.79 7.36
C ASP A 16 -0.72 11.60 5.89
N LYS A 17 0.38 10.89 5.60
CA LYS A 17 0.84 10.64 4.23
C LYS A 17 -0.13 9.79 3.43
N LEU A 18 -0.76 8.78 4.04
CA LEU A 18 -1.83 8.01 3.38
C LEU A 18 -3.04 8.87 3.04
N GLN A 19 -3.45 9.75 3.95
CA GLN A 19 -4.57 10.66 3.72
C GLN A 19 -4.27 11.65 2.58
N HIS A 20 -3.09 12.27 2.57
CA HIS A 20 -2.67 13.16 1.48
C HIS A 20 -2.63 12.42 0.13
N MET A 21 -2.27 11.13 0.12
CA MET A 21 -2.27 10.33 -1.10
C MET A 21 -3.68 10.21 -1.71
N LEU A 22 -4.73 10.10 -0.87
CA LEU A 22 -6.14 10.11 -1.33
C LEU A 22 -6.56 11.47 -1.89
N GLU A 23 -6.11 12.57 -1.31
CA GLU A 23 -6.41 13.93 -1.79
C GLU A 23 -5.76 14.19 -3.16
N ALA A 24 -4.51 13.76 -3.32
CA ALA A 24 -3.76 13.85 -4.59
C ALA A 24 -4.21 12.84 -5.66
N THR A 25 -5.05 11.86 -5.30
CA THR A 25 -5.58 10.85 -6.22
C THR A 25 -6.40 11.47 -7.37
N SER A 26 -6.89 12.70 -7.16
CA SER A 26 -7.56 13.55 -8.14
C SER A 26 -6.67 13.97 -9.33
N GLU A 27 -5.34 13.96 -9.16
CA GLU A 27 -4.40 14.58 -10.11
C GLU A 27 -3.40 13.60 -10.73
N THR A 28 -2.79 12.69 -9.95
CA THR A 28 -1.82 11.71 -10.47
C THR A 28 -1.74 10.47 -9.55
N GLY A 29 -2.16 9.30 -10.03
CA GLY A 29 -2.01 8.01 -9.30
C GLY A 29 -3.31 7.25 -8.98
N GLY A 30 -4.46 7.90 -9.12
CA GLY A 30 -5.81 7.32 -9.25
C GLY A 30 -6.07 6.02 -8.49
N VAL A 31 -6.20 4.94 -9.23
CA VAL A 31 -6.61 3.64 -8.69
C VAL A 31 -5.52 2.98 -7.85
N GLY A 32 -4.26 3.13 -8.22
CA GLY A 32 -3.15 2.45 -7.55
C GLY A 32 -2.91 2.98 -6.14
N ALA A 33 -2.90 4.31 -5.99
CA ALA A 33 -2.80 4.99 -4.70
C ALA A 33 -4.00 4.64 -3.80
N PHE A 34 -5.21 4.66 -4.34
CA PHE A 34 -6.41 4.26 -3.61
C PHE A 34 -6.30 2.83 -3.04
N ILE A 35 -5.89 1.86 -3.85
CA ILE A 35 -5.70 0.47 -3.41
C ILE A 35 -4.64 0.39 -2.29
N LEU A 36 -3.53 1.11 -2.45
CA LEU A 36 -2.47 1.16 -1.44
C LEU A 36 -2.99 1.69 -0.11
N VAL A 37 -3.73 2.80 -0.15
CA VAL A 37 -4.27 3.43 1.07
C VAL A 37 -5.33 2.53 1.71
N LEU A 38 -6.23 1.94 0.92
CA LEU A 38 -7.20 0.97 1.43
C LEU A 38 -6.47 -0.19 2.13
N ALA A 39 -5.45 -0.78 1.49
CA ALA A 39 -4.68 -1.90 2.04
C ALA A 39 -4.02 -1.58 3.37
N ASN A 40 -3.43 -0.39 3.47
CA ASN A 40 -2.76 0.07 4.69
C ASN A 40 -3.76 0.51 5.76
N SER A 41 -4.95 1.01 5.40
CA SER A 41 -5.96 1.43 6.38
C SER A 41 -6.52 0.27 7.21
N MET A 42 -6.43 -0.96 6.69
CA MET A 42 -6.99 -2.16 7.33
C MET A 42 -6.12 -2.70 8.48
N GLN A 43 -4.96 -2.09 8.78
CA GLN A 43 -4.01 -2.60 9.76
C GLN A 43 -4.52 -2.57 11.21
N ASP A 44 -5.30 -1.56 11.57
CA ASP A 44 -5.88 -1.37 12.89
C ASP A 44 -7.12 -0.45 12.83
N ALA A 45 -7.90 -0.43 13.90
CA ALA A 45 -9.17 0.29 13.96
C ALA A 45 -9.01 1.81 13.94
N GLU A 46 -7.96 2.35 14.57
CA GLU A 46 -7.72 3.79 14.65
C GLU A 46 -7.42 4.35 13.26
N LEU A 47 -6.51 3.70 12.53
CA LEU A 47 -6.17 4.08 11.17
C LEU A 47 -7.36 3.89 10.20
N ARG A 48 -8.12 2.79 10.34
CA ARG A 48 -9.31 2.56 9.52
C ARG A 48 -10.35 3.65 9.74
N GLN A 49 -10.64 3.99 10.99
CA GLN A 49 -11.61 5.03 11.34
C GLN A 49 -11.17 6.38 10.80
N ARG A 50 -9.89 6.73 10.96
CA ARG A 50 -9.33 7.99 10.47
C ARG A 50 -9.48 8.14 8.94
N LEU A 51 -9.26 7.06 8.19
CA LEU A 51 -9.29 7.07 6.73
C LEU A 51 -10.67 6.69 6.15
N GLU A 52 -11.67 6.38 6.97
CA GLU A 52 -12.95 5.84 6.49
C GLU A 52 -13.69 6.80 5.56
N LYS A 53 -13.89 8.03 6.00
CA LYS A 53 -14.55 9.06 5.20
C LYS A 53 -13.81 9.36 3.89
N PRO A 54 -12.50 9.70 3.90
CA PRO A 54 -11.79 10.00 2.66
C PRO A 54 -11.70 8.78 1.73
N LEU A 55 -11.62 7.55 2.24
CA LEU A 55 -11.68 6.33 1.41
C LEU A 55 -13.02 6.19 0.70
N ASN A 56 -14.13 6.40 1.40
CA ASN A 56 -15.47 6.31 0.80
C ASN A 56 -15.67 7.39 -0.27
N GLU A 57 -15.23 8.62 0.00
CA GLU A 57 -15.29 9.73 -0.96
C GLU A 57 -14.46 9.44 -2.22
N ALA A 58 -13.22 8.99 -2.04
CA ALA A 58 -12.33 8.61 -3.14
C ALA A 58 -12.91 7.43 -3.95
N PHE A 59 -13.45 6.41 -3.28
CA PHE A 59 -14.06 5.26 -3.95
C PHE A 59 -15.28 5.64 -4.79
N HIS A 60 -16.15 6.50 -4.26
CA HIS A 60 -17.30 7.01 -5.01
C HIS A 60 -16.88 7.86 -6.21
N GLN A 61 -15.82 8.66 -6.07
CA GLN A 61 -15.27 9.43 -7.18
C GLN A 61 -14.71 8.52 -8.27
N LEU A 62 -13.88 7.54 -7.90
CA LEU A 62 -13.32 6.56 -8.83
C LEU A 62 -14.39 5.68 -9.48
N CYS A 63 -15.52 5.41 -8.82
CA CYS A 63 -16.63 4.67 -9.42
C CYS A 63 -17.38 5.47 -10.50
N ARG A 64 -17.40 6.81 -10.39
CA ARG A 64 -18.01 7.69 -11.41
C ARG A 64 -17.10 7.83 -12.63
N ASP A 65 -15.84 8.17 -12.38
CA ASP A 65 -14.85 8.45 -13.40
C ASP A 65 -13.62 7.57 -13.13
N ILE A 66 -13.60 6.37 -13.69
CA ILE A 66 -12.44 5.46 -13.55
C ILE A 66 -11.31 6.03 -14.42
N PRO A 67 -10.20 6.50 -13.83
CA PRO A 67 -9.06 6.94 -14.62
C PRO A 67 -8.36 5.75 -15.27
N GLU A 68 -7.56 6.01 -16.30
CA GLU A 68 -6.67 4.98 -16.85
C GLU A 68 -5.76 4.44 -15.75
N ALA A 69 -5.72 3.12 -15.60
CA ALA A 69 -4.98 2.42 -14.56
C ALA A 69 -4.17 1.29 -15.18
N LEU A 70 -3.08 0.91 -14.52
CA LEU A 70 -2.34 -0.30 -14.88
C LEU A 70 -3.29 -1.50 -14.86
N PRO A 71 -3.16 -2.48 -15.78
CA PRO A 71 -4.10 -3.61 -15.90
C PRO A 71 -4.36 -4.33 -14.57
N ASP A 72 -3.30 -4.51 -13.79
CA ASP A 72 -3.34 -5.08 -12.45
C ASP A 72 -4.22 -4.28 -11.49
N ASP A 73 -4.00 -2.97 -11.41
CA ASP A 73 -4.74 -2.09 -10.51
C ASP A 73 -6.20 -1.96 -10.94
N ALA A 74 -6.45 -1.90 -12.25
CA ALA A 74 -7.79 -1.94 -12.82
C ALA A 74 -8.54 -3.22 -12.42
N SER A 75 -7.90 -4.39 -12.51
CA SER A 75 -8.51 -5.66 -12.13
C SER A 75 -8.89 -5.73 -10.64
N VAL A 76 -8.00 -5.25 -9.77
CA VAL A 76 -8.27 -5.15 -8.32
C VAL A 76 -9.45 -4.22 -8.07
N PHE A 77 -9.46 -3.05 -8.68
CA PHE A 77 -10.50 -2.06 -8.48
C PHE A 77 -11.88 -2.53 -8.98
N LEU A 78 -11.93 -3.26 -10.09
CA LEU A 78 -13.17 -3.87 -10.56
C LEU A 78 -13.73 -4.88 -9.55
N ALA A 79 -12.88 -5.69 -8.92
CA ALA A 79 -13.29 -6.60 -7.84
C ALA A 79 -13.78 -5.85 -6.59
N LEU A 80 -13.11 -4.75 -6.22
CA LEU A 80 -13.55 -3.84 -5.15
C LEU A 80 -14.93 -3.25 -5.46
N ARG A 81 -15.17 -2.82 -6.69
CA ARG A 81 -16.46 -2.25 -7.12
C ARG A 81 -17.61 -3.25 -7.04
N GLN A 82 -17.35 -4.51 -7.35
CA GLN A 82 -18.35 -5.58 -7.27
C GLN A 82 -18.69 -5.96 -5.82
N THR A 83 -17.70 -5.92 -4.93
CA THR A 83 -17.83 -6.35 -3.53
C THR A 83 -18.30 -5.23 -2.62
N GLY A 84 -17.96 -3.98 -2.93
CA GLY A 84 -18.09 -2.83 -2.03
C GLY A 84 -16.96 -2.78 -0.99
N LEU A 85 -16.81 -1.63 -0.31
CA LEU A 85 -15.74 -1.45 0.68
C LEU A 85 -16.02 -2.09 2.04
N ASP A 86 -17.28 -2.40 2.35
CA ASP A 86 -17.68 -2.95 3.66
C ASP A 86 -17.02 -4.31 3.95
N ALA A 87 -16.73 -5.09 2.89
CA ALA A 87 -16.03 -6.37 3.00
C ALA A 87 -14.52 -6.22 3.31
N PHE A 88 -13.98 -5.01 3.21
CA PHE A 88 -12.56 -4.69 3.45
C PHE A 88 -12.41 -3.87 4.73
N SER A 89 -12.84 -4.46 5.84
CA SER A 89 -12.65 -3.96 7.20
C SER A 89 -11.21 -4.21 7.71
N THR A 90 -10.96 -3.97 9.01
CA THR A 90 -9.66 -4.25 9.61
C THR A 90 -9.28 -5.72 9.52
N TRP A 91 -7.99 -6.02 9.54
CA TRP A 91 -7.50 -7.39 9.56
C TRP A 91 -8.06 -8.16 10.75
N GLU A 92 -8.43 -9.42 10.52
CA GLU A 92 -8.77 -10.32 11.61
C GLU A 92 -7.52 -11.08 12.03
N SER A 93 -7.25 -11.13 13.34
CA SER A 93 -6.18 -11.95 13.90
C SER A 93 -6.77 -13.03 14.79
N ARG A 94 -6.27 -14.27 14.67
CA ARG A 94 -6.68 -15.41 15.48
C ARG A 94 -5.47 -16.18 15.95
N GLU A 95 -5.43 -16.49 17.24
CA GLU A 95 -4.41 -17.38 17.80
C GLU A 95 -4.85 -18.84 17.63
N ALA A 96 -3.95 -19.67 17.14
CA ALA A 96 -4.15 -21.09 16.90
C ALA A 96 -2.92 -21.88 17.38
N ARG A 97 -2.92 -22.26 18.67
CA ARG A 97 -1.78 -22.91 19.35
C ARG A 97 -0.52 -22.04 19.30
N CYS A 98 0.47 -22.43 18.49
CA CYS A 98 1.73 -21.71 18.29
C CYS A 98 1.70 -20.78 17.07
N TRP A 99 0.54 -20.62 16.44
CA TRP A 99 0.36 -19.80 15.24
C TRP A 99 -0.51 -18.59 15.52
N ARG A 100 -0.13 -17.47 14.93
CA ARG A 100 -1.01 -16.31 14.77
C ARG A 100 -1.45 -16.21 13.32
N LEU A 101 -2.74 -16.40 13.08
CA LEU A 101 -3.37 -16.32 11.78
C LEU A 101 -3.84 -14.89 11.54
N ASN A 102 -3.43 -14.26 10.45
CA ASN A 102 -3.91 -12.94 10.05
C ASN A 102 -4.67 -13.07 8.73
N LEU A 103 -5.94 -12.65 8.73
CA LEU A 103 -6.80 -12.63 7.57
C LEU A 103 -6.84 -11.19 7.03
N ASN A 104 -6.35 -11.02 5.81
CA ASN A 104 -6.39 -9.75 5.08
C ASN A 104 -7.12 -10.00 3.75
N PRO A 105 -8.41 -9.64 3.63
CA PRO A 105 -9.22 -9.96 2.45
C PRO A 105 -8.70 -9.29 1.18
N LEU A 106 -8.09 -8.10 1.28
CA LEU A 106 -7.58 -7.39 0.11
C LEU A 106 -6.40 -8.13 -0.54
N ARG A 107 -5.59 -8.86 0.23
CA ARG A 107 -4.47 -9.65 -0.33
C ARG A 107 -4.93 -10.77 -1.26
N ALA A 108 -6.17 -11.24 -1.15
CA ALA A 108 -6.72 -12.21 -2.10
C ALA A 108 -6.84 -11.63 -3.52
N LEU A 109 -6.92 -10.30 -3.64
CA LEU A 109 -6.97 -9.59 -4.93
C LEU A 109 -5.59 -9.29 -5.51
N ARG A 110 -4.50 -9.56 -4.77
CA ARG A 110 -3.15 -9.21 -5.22
C ARG A 110 -2.82 -9.90 -6.56
N PRO A 111 -2.43 -9.15 -7.61
CA PRO A 111 -2.07 -9.72 -8.90
C PRO A 111 -0.91 -10.71 -8.82
N ALA A 112 -1.00 -11.81 -9.57
CA ALA A 112 -0.04 -12.89 -9.58
C ALA A 112 1.21 -12.59 -10.43
N ARG A 113 1.96 -11.53 -10.11
CA ARG A 113 3.14 -11.09 -10.90
C ARG A 113 4.31 -12.09 -10.92
N ALA A 114 4.45 -12.88 -9.86
CA ALA A 114 5.58 -13.80 -9.66
C ALA A 114 5.19 -15.25 -9.38
N ALA A 115 3.88 -15.56 -9.37
CA ALA A 115 3.38 -16.87 -8.93
C ALA A 115 3.83 -18.06 -9.81
N GLY A 116 4.42 -17.80 -10.98
CA GLY A 116 4.99 -18.81 -11.88
C GLY A 116 6.51 -18.75 -12.06
N LYS A 117 7.24 -17.86 -11.37
CA LYS A 117 8.70 -17.75 -11.51
C LYS A 117 9.39 -18.62 -10.47
N ALA A 118 10.08 -19.66 -10.94
CA ALA A 118 11.01 -20.42 -10.10
C ALA A 118 12.31 -19.62 -9.93
N PHE A 119 12.63 -19.23 -8.70
CA PHE A 119 13.90 -18.62 -8.38
C PHE A 119 14.91 -19.74 -8.07
N THR A 120 15.90 -19.93 -8.94
CA THR A 120 16.95 -20.95 -8.78
C THR A 120 18.20 -20.42 -8.06
N CYS A 121 18.28 -19.09 -7.87
CA CYS A 121 19.39 -18.41 -7.20
C CYS A 121 18.87 -17.15 -6.48
N LEU A 122 19.50 -16.77 -5.36
CA LEU A 122 19.23 -15.52 -4.63
C LEU A 122 19.91 -14.30 -5.27
N HIS A 123 20.86 -14.53 -6.19
CA HIS A 123 21.60 -13.49 -6.89
C HIS A 123 21.23 -13.48 -8.37
N LYS A 124 20.88 -12.29 -8.88
CA LYS A 124 20.64 -12.04 -10.31
C LYS A 124 21.46 -10.81 -10.71
N PRO A 125 22.07 -10.78 -11.91
CA PRO A 125 22.62 -9.55 -12.47
C PRO A 125 21.56 -8.43 -12.50
N PHE A 126 22.01 -7.19 -12.37
CA PHE A 126 21.15 -6.02 -12.55
C PHE A 126 20.55 -6.01 -13.97
N ASP A 127 19.29 -5.62 -14.07
CA ASP A 127 18.49 -5.68 -15.29
C ASP A 127 17.71 -4.37 -15.41
N GLU A 128 18.19 -3.44 -16.23
CA GLU A 128 17.61 -2.09 -16.39
C GLU A 128 16.15 -2.11 -16.85
N GLN A 129 15.73 -3.18 -17.55
CA GLN A 129 14.36 -3.36 -18.03
C GLN A 129 13.43 -3.95 -16.97
N ALA A 130 13.98 -4.42 -15.84
CA ALA A 130 13.18 -4.87 -14.72
C ALA A 130 12.52 -3.69 -13.98
N PHE A 131 11.57 -4.04 -13.11
CA PHE A 131 11.00 -3.08 -12.19
C PHE A 131 12.03 -2.69 -11.12
N HIS A 132 12.19 -1.39 -10.91
CA HIS A 132 13.07 -0.79 -9.91
C HIS A 132 12.27 0.20 -9.07
N PHE A 133 12.65 0.40 -7.80
CA PHE A 133 11.95 1.32 -6.89
C PHE A 133 12.31 2.80 -7.11
N ASP A 134 13.11 3.10 -8.12
CA ASP A 134 13.55 4.45 -8.52
C ASP A 134 12.60 5.14 -9.51
N LYS A 135 11.52 4.46 -9.94
CA LYS A 135 10.61 5.00 -10.96
C LYS A 135 9.83 6.23 -10.45
N PRO A 136 9.70 7.31 -11.24
CA PRO A 136 9.03 8.54 -10.81
C PRO A 136 7.56 8.39 -10.42
N PHE A 137 6.84 7.40 -10.97
CA PHE A 137 5.43 7.19 -10.60
C PHE A 137 5.25 6.65 -9.18
N LEU A 138 6.33 6.18 -8.52
CA LEU A 138 6.31 5.74 -7.13
C LEU A 138 6.52 6.90 -6.14
N GLU A 139 6.79 8.11 -6.61
CA GLU A 139 7.00 9.28 -5.74
C GLU A 139 5.86 9.53 -4.75
N PRO A 140 4.57 9.40 -5.13
CA PRO A 140 3.48 9.54 -4.17
C PRO A 140 3.50 8.48 -3.07
N GLU A 141 4.08 7.30 -3.31
CA GLU A 141 4.12 6.18 -2.36
C GLU A 141 5.30 6.28 -1.36
N VAL A 142 6.03 7.38 -1.37
CA VAL A 142 7.20 7.60 -0.50
C VAL A 142 6.76 8.15 0.85
N LEU A 143 7.05 7.40 1.91
CA LEU A 143 6.85 7.86 3.29
C LEU A 143 7.97 8.82 3.71
N TRP A 144 9.22 8.49 3.40
CA TRP A 144 10.39 9.20 3.91
C TRP A 144 11.60 9.10 2.97
N ARG A 145 12.44 10.13 2.98
CA ARG A 145 13.75 10.19 2.30
C ARG A 145 14.78 10.81 3.22
N GLY A 146 16.00 10.32 3.15
CA GLY A 146 17.12 10.92 3.86
C GLY A 146 18.42 10.15 3.67
N HIS A 147 19.43 10.55 4.42
CA HIS A 147 20.75 9.94 4.42
C HIS A 147 20.97 9.26 5.77
N ILE A 148 21.49 8.04 5.77
CA ILE A 148 21.83 7.30 7.01
C ILE A 148 23.34 7.38 7.28
N GLU A 149 24.14 7.44 6.21
CA GLU A 149 25.59 7.68 6.24
C GLU A 149 25.94 8.69 5.13
N GLN A 150 27.17 9.21 5.12
CA GLN A 150 27.58 10.30 4.21
C GLN A 150 27.27 10.03 2.74
N ASP A 151 27.35 8.77 2.30
CA ASP A 151 27.16 8.37 0.90
C ASP A 151 25.95 7.45 0.67
N LEU A 152 25.09 7.25 1.68
CA LEU A 152 23.93 6.35 1.57
C LEU A 152 22.60 7.11 1.69
N SER A 153 22.03 7.44 0.53
CA SER A 153 20.66 7.96 0.42
C SER A 153 19.66 6.81 0.40
N LEU A 154 18.65 6.88 1.27
CA LEU A 154 17.55 5.93 1.32
C LEU A 154 16.21 6.59 1.06
N LYS A 155 15.31 5.78 0.53
CA LYS A 155 13.90 6.10 0.33
C LYS A 155 13.09 4.96 0.92
N VAL A 156 12.11 5.31 1.75
CA VAL A 156 11.20 4.34 2.38
C VAL A 156 9.83 4.51 1.75
N LEU A 157 9.29 3.42 1.21
CA LEU A 157 8.00 3.41 0.52
C LEU A 157 6.97 2.61 1.32
N TYR A 158 5.70 2.94 1.12
CA TYR A 158 4.61 2.07 1.56
C TYR A 158 4.63 0.77 0.77
N ASN A 159 4.38 -0.35 1.45
CA ASN A 159 4.02 -1.57 0.74
C ASN A 159 2.54 -1.49 0.33
N LYS A 160 2.26 -1.71 -0.96
CA LYS A 160 0.89 -1.72 -1.51
C LYS A 160 0.01 -2.84 -0.98
N PHE A 161 0.59 -3.98 -0.61
CA PHE A 161 -0.12 -5.13 -0.05
C PHE A 161 0.57 -5.58 1.24
N PRO A 162 0.46 -4.80 2.34
CA PRO A 162 1.11 -5.11 3.60
C PRO A 162 0.58 -6.43 4.19
N PHE A 163 1.43 -7.16 4.90
CA PHE A 163 1.06 -8.38 5.66
C PHE A 163 1.39 -8.29 7.14
N ALA A 164 2.05 -7.20 7.55
CA ALA A 164 2.41 -6.89 8.91
C ALA A 164 2.15 -5.40 9.15
N PRO A 165 1.87 -4.98 10.39
CA PRO A 165 1.74 -3.57 10.72
C PRO A 165 2.99 -2.80 10.32
N PHE A 166 2.81 -1.65 9.66
CA PHE A 166 3.86 -0.77 9.17
C PHE A 166 4.86 -1.46 8.25
N HIS A 167 4.39 -2.38 7.41
CA HIS A 167 5.23 -3.02 6.40
C HIS A 167 5.60 -2.03 5.30
N LEU A 168 6.84 -1.56 5.35
CA LEU A 168 7.46 -0.63 4.41
C LEU A 168 8.51 -1.33 3.54
N LEU A 169 8.94 -0.66 2.48
CA LEU A 169 9.96 -1.10 1.53
C LEU A 169 11.15 -0.12 1.53
#